data_AF-H1BCW6-F1
#
_entry.id   AF-H1BCW6-F1
#
_cell.length_a   1.000
_cell.length_b   1.000
_cell.length_c   1.000
_cell.angle_alpha   90.00
_cell.angle_beta   90.00
_cell.angle_gamma   90.00
#
_symmetry.space_group_name_H-M   'P 1'
#
loop_
_entity.id
_entity.type
_entity.pdbx_description
1 polymer ?
#
loop_
_entity_poly.entity_id
_entity_poly.type
_entity_poly.pdbx_seq_one_letter_code
_entity_poly.pdbx_strand_id
1 'polypeptide(L)'
;MNRQQIEKKTAAVIERQQYQRGYATVEDSLILTGWLEEEYLTHWKKGQVPYLEKVCGTNLSKLSYFMKQYFAYAARKGYKLSLT
;
A
#
# COMPACT_ATOMS: atom_id res chain seq x y z
N MET A 1 7.66 -12.97 -2.15
CA MET A 1 6.42 -12.83 -1.36
C MET A 1 5.30 -13.57 -2.08
N ASN A 2 4.69 -14.55 -1.42
CA ASN A 2 3.58 -15.35 -1.95
C ASN A 2 2.21 -14.66 -1.71
N ARG A 3 1.14 -15.05 -2.41
CA ARG A 3 -0.18 -14.38 -2.30
C ARG A 3 -0.72 -14.31 -0.87
N GLN A 4 -0.63 -15.40 -0.11
CA GLN A 4 -1.05 -15.43 1.30
C GLN A 4 -0.22 -14.50 2.19
N GLN A 5 1.07 -14.31 1.88
CA GLN A 5 1.91 -13.37 2.62
C GLN A 5 1.54 -11.92 2.31
N ILE A 6 1.14 -11.64 1.07
CA ILE A 6 0.61 -10.33 0.68
C ILE A 6 -0.63 -10.02 1.53
N GLU A 7 -1.61 -10.92 1.55
CA GLU A 7 -2.85 -10.73 2.33
C GLU A 7 -2.60 -10.48 3.82
N LYS A 8 -1.78 -11.31 4.47
CA LYS A 8 -1.45 -11.15 5.90
C LYS A 8 -0.72 -9.84 6.17
N LYS A 9 0.26 -9.47 5.33
CA LYS A 9 0.95 -8.18 5.47
C LYS A 9 0.00 -7.02 5.24
N THR A 10 -0.87 -7.08 4.23
CA THR A 10 -1.86 -6.03 3.93
C THR A 10 -2.77 -5.76 5.13
N ALA A 11 -3.31 -6.80 5.76
CA ALA A 11 -4.10 -6.64 6.98
C ALA A 11 -3.28 -5.96 8.10
N ALA A 12 -2.08 -6.48 8.37
CA ALA A 12 -1.22 -5.96 9.43
C ALA A 12 -0.82 -4.49 9.23
N VAL A 13 -0.51 -4.07 7.99
CA VAL A 13 -0.15 -2.67 7.73
C VAL A 13 -1.34 -1.73 7.84
N ILE A 14 -2.54 -2.16 7.42
CA ILE A 14 -3.77 -1.37 7.58
C ILE A 14 -4.07 -1.18 9.07
N GLU A 15 -4.05 -2.26 9.85
CA GLU A 15 -4.33 -2.21 11.29
C GLU A 15 -3.32 -1.35 12.04
N ARG A 16 -2.03 -1.45 11.68
CA ARG A 16 -0.98 -0.61 12.25
C ARG A 16 -1.21 0.88 11.96
N GLN A 17 -1.49 1.24 10.71
CA GLN A 17 -1.74 2.64 10.35
C GLN A 17 -3.01 3.18 11.00
N GLN A 18 -4.06 2.38 11.03
CA GLN A 18 -5.32 2.74 11.70
C GLN A 18 -5.10 2.99 13.19
N TYR A 19 -4.30 2.16 13.86
CA TYR A 19 -3.97 2.34 15.27
C TYR A 19 -3.09 3.58 15.52
N GLN A 20 -2.12 3.86 14.64
CA GLN A 20 -1.18 4.97 14.84
C GLN A 20 -1.73 6.34 14.45
N ARG A 21 -2.54 6.43 13.39
CA ARG A 21 -2.97 7.71 12.78
C ARG A 21 -4.49 7.85 12.65
N GLY A 22 -5.25 6.76 12.80
CA GLY A 22 -6.70 6.75 12.59
C GLY A 22 -7.13 6.65 11.11
N TYR A 23 -6.18 6.51 10.19
CA TYR A 23 -6.42 6.27 8.76
C TYR A 23 -5.26 5.48 8.16
N ALA A 24 -5.49 4.84 7.01
CA ALA A 24 -4.47 4.05 6.31
C ALA A 24 -4.40 4.47 4.84
N THR A 25 -3.18 4.66 4.31
CA THR A 25 -2.94 5.01 2.91
C THR A 25 -2.19 3.89 2.19
N VAL A 26 -2.45 3.77 0.89
CA VAL A 26 -1.79 2.74 0.07
C VAL A 26 -0.29 3.00 -0.03
N GLU A 27 0.13 4.26 -0.09
CA GLU A 27 1.55 4.66 -0.16
C GLU A 27 2.34 4.20 1.08
N ASP A 28 1.84 4.51 2.28
CA ASP A 28 2.49 4.14 3.54
C ASP A 28 2.46 2.63 3.73
N SER A 29 1.39 1.96 3.28
CA SER A 29 1.32 0.50 3.24
C SER A 29 2.39 -0.13 2.33
N LEU A 30 2.70 0.49 1.19
CA LEU A 30 3.78 0.04 0.29
C LEU A 30 5.16 0.23 0.95
N ILE A 31 5.34 1.29 1.73
CA ILE A 31 6.54 1.53 2.52
C ILE A 31 6.68 0.48 3.64
N LEU A 32 5.64 0.27 4.44
CA LEU A 32 5.63 -0.69 5.54
C LEU A 32 5.79 -2.14 5.06
N THR A 33 5.35 -2.45 3.84
CA THR A 33 5.58 -3.77 3.23
C THR A 33 7.01 -3.97 2.74
N GLY A 34 7.78 -2.89 2.59
CA GLY A 34 9.14 -2.85 2.07
C GLY A 34 9.21 -2.86 0.54
N TRP A 35 8.11 -2.49 -0.15
CA TRP A 35 8.06 -2.47 -1.61
C TRP A 35 8.40 -1.10 -2.19
N LEU A 36 8.34 -0.04 -1.37
CA LEU A 36 8.63 1.33 -1.75
C LEU A 36 9.49 1.96 -0.65
N GLU A 37 10.54 2.70 -1.00
CA GLU A 37 11.25 3.53 -0.03
C GLU A 37 10.63 4.93 0.04
N GLU A 38 10.68 5.55 1.23
CA GLU A 38 10.13 6.89 1.48
C GLU A 38 10.75 7.96 0.57
N GLU A 39 12.03 7.81 0.22
CA GLU A 39 12.74 8.68 -0.70
C GLU A 39 12.07 8.66 -2.07
N TYR A 40 11.82 7.47 -2.63
CA TYR A 40 11.15 7.32 -3.92
C TYR A 40 9.71 7.79 -3.91
N LEU A 41 8.99 7.67 -2.79
CA LEU A 41 7.66 8.28 -2.65
C LEU A 41 7.75 9.80 -2.80
N THR A 42 8.76 10.42 -2.21
CA THR A 42 8.99 11.87 -2.31
C THR A 42 9.36 12.28 -3.74
N HIS A 43 10.21 11.51 -4.43
CA HIS A 43 10.55 11.74 -5.83
C HIS A 43 9.33 11.62 -6.76
N TRP A 44 8.47 10.64 -6.52
CA TRP A 44 7.21 10.49 -7.25
C TRP A 44 6.25 11.66 -6.97
N LYS A 45 6.09 12.08 -5.71
CA LYS A 45 5.30 13.28 -5.35
C LYS A 45 5.82 14.57 -5.97
N LYS A 46 7.13 14.66 -6.19
CA LYS A 46 7.79 15.77 -6.90
C LYS A 46 7.72 15.65 -8.43
N GLY A 47 7.09 14.62 -8.98
CA GLY A 47 6.99 14.40 -10.42
C GLY A 47 8.30 13.97 -11.11
N GLN A 48 9.32 13.58 -10.34
CA GLN A 48 10.62 13.15 -10.87
C GLN A 48 10.59 11.69 -11.38
N VAL A 49 9.59 10.92 -10.95
CA VAL A 49 9.35 9.55 -11.39
C VAL A 49 8.03 9.53 -12.16
N PRO A 50 8.01 9.02 -13.41
CA PRO A 50 6.81 9.05 -14.24
C PRO A 50 5.68 8.16 -13.69
N TYR A 51 6.01 7.05 -13.02
CA TYR A 51 5.04 6.11 -12.45
C TYR A 51 5.57 5.52 -11.14
N LEU A 52 4.74 5.47 -10.10
CA LEU A 52 5.09 4.87 -8.80
C LEU A 52 5.54 3.41 -8.95
N GLU A 53 4.97 2.70 -9.91
CA GLU A 53 5.29 1.29 -10.17
C GLU A 53 6.73 1.07 -10.66
N LYS A 54 7.40 2.09 -11.20
CA LYS A 54 8.82 2.00 -11.59
C LYS A 54 9.78 1.97 -10.41
N VAL A 55 9.39 2.57 -9.29
CA VAL A 55 10.21 2.62 -8.06
C VAL A 55 9.77 1.59 -7.04
N CYS A 56 8.64 0.92 -7.27
CA CYS A 56 8.24 -0.23 -6.50
C CYS A 56 9.16 -1.43 -6.82
N GLY A 57 9.78 -2.04 -5.80
CA GLY A 57 10.65 -3.21 -5.92
C GLY A 57 9.91 -4.53 -6.22
N THR A 58 8.81 -4.48 -6.97
CA THR A 58 7.93 -5.63 -7.23
C THR A 58 7.26 -5.55 -8.60
N ASN A 59 6.63 -6.63 -9.03
CA ASN A 59 5.95 -6.71 -10.32
C ASN A 59 4.52 -6.14 -10.25
N LEU A 60 4.04 -5.60 -11.37
CA LEU A 60 2.68 -5.09 -11.57
C LEU A 60 1.58 -6.05 -11.06
N SER A 61 1.72 -7.34 -11.35
CA SER A 61 0.74 -8.36 -10.93
C SER A 61 0.64 -8.48 -9.40
N LYS A 62 1.73 -8.26 -8.68
CA LYS A 62 1.74 -8.29 -7.21
C LYS A 62 1.15 -7.00 -6.63
N LEU A 63 1.43 -5.85 -7.23
CA LEU A 63 0.82 -4.57 -6.87
C LEU A 63 -0.70 -4.59 -7.07
N SER A 64 -1.15 -5.05 -8.24
CA SER A 64 -2.57 -5.19 -8.54
C SER A 64 -3.26 -6.14 -7.56
N TYR A 65 -2.62 -7.26 -7.21
CA TYR A 65 -3.15 -8.18 -6.20
C TYR A 65 -3.20 -7.55 -4.80
N PHE A 66 -2.15 -6.83 -4.40
CA PHE A 66 -2.10 -6.10 -3.13
C PHE A 66 -3.22 -5.07 -3.03
N MET A 67 -3.43 -4.26 -4.07
CA MET A 67 -4.53 -3.28 -4.10
C MET A 67 -5.89 -3.97 -3.95
N LYS A 68 -6.15 -5.06 -4.69
CA LYS A 68 -7.39 -5.83 -4.55
C LYS A 68 -7.61 -6.31 -3.12
N GLN A 69 -6.58 -6.85 -2.47
CA GLN A 69 -6.68 -7.30 -1.08
C GLN A 69 -6.85 -6.13 -0.10
N TYR A 70 -6.20 -5.00 -0.36
CA TYR A 70 -6.29 -3.80 0.46
C TYR A 70 -7.72 -3.28 0.54
N PHE A 71 -8.36 -3.09 -0.62
CA PHE A 71 -9.74 -2.61 -0.70
C PHE A 71 -10.74 -3.66 -0.20
N ALA A 72 -10.51 -4.95 -0.48
CA ALA A 72 -11.35 -6.01 0.05
C ALA A 72 -11.30 -6.07 1.58
N TYR A 73 -10.11 -5.93 2.18
CA TYR A 73 -9.95 -5.89 3.63
C TYR A 73 -10.65 -4.68 4.24
N ALA A 74 -10.45 -3.49 3.65
CA ALA A 74 -11.10 -2.27 4.11
C ALA A 74 -12.64 -2.36 4.04
N ALA A 75 -13.18 -2.91 2.94
CA ALA A 75 -14.62 -3.15 2.79
C ALA A 75 -15.16 -4.14 3.85
N ARG A 76 -14.43 -5.23 4.13
CA ARG A 76 -14.82 -6.22 5.15
C ARG A 76 -14.83 -5.64 6.57
N LYS A 77 -13.94 -4.67 6.85
CA LYS A 77 -13.90 -3.95 8.14
C LYS A 77 -14.88 -2.78 8.21
N GLY A 78 -15.59 -2.45 7.13
CA GLY A 78 -16.50 -1.31 7.06
C GLY A 78 -15.80 0.05 7.08
N TYR A 79 -14.53 0.12 6.66
CA TYR A 79 -13.81 1.39 6.59
C TYR A 79 -14.34 2.26 5.45
N LYS A 80 -14.48 3.56 5.73
CA LYS A 80 -14.87 4.54 4.72
C LYS A 80 -13.66 4.83 3.83
N LEU A 81 -13.82 4.63 2.53
CA LEU A 81 -12.84 5.07 1.55
C LEU A 81 -12.91 6.60 1.41
N SER A 82 -11.79 7.26 1.63
CA SER A 82 -11.62 8.67 1.30
C SER A 82 -10.66 8.77 0.13
N LEU A 83 -11.18 9.14 -1.04
CA LEU A 83 -10.36 9.52 -2.18
C LEU A 83 -10.05 11.00 -1.99
N THR A 84 -8.82 11.32 -1.57
CA THR A 84 -8.32 12.70 -1.44
C THR A 84 -7.59 13.08 -2.71
#